data_AF-A0A6B3EH63-F1
#
_entry.id   AF-A0A6B3EH63-F1
#
_cell.length_a   1.000
_cell.length_b   1.000
_cell.length_c   1.000
_cell.angle_alpha   90.00
_cell.angle_beta   90.00
_cell.angle_gamma   90.00
#
_symmetry.space_group_name_H-M   'P 1'
#
loop_
_entity.id
_entity.type
_entity.pdbx_description
1 polymer ?
#
loop_
_entity_poly.entity_id
_entity_poly.type
_entity_poly.pdbx_seq_one_letter_code
_entity_poly.pdbx_strand_id
1 'polypeptide(L)'
;VRLQGATTRSGAGPGQRPGEHRARAALARHAADVRVLEQAAEIRSQRLHTPFLDNQVVRACRALPEALRVQPGARAAILRTV
;
A
#
# COMPACT_ATOMS: atom_id res chain seq x y z
N VAL A 1 10.31 -13.44 -17.26
CA VAL A 1 10.04 -12.28 -16.37
C VAL A 1 8.53 -12.13 -16.15
N ARG A 2 8.03 -12.40 -14.93
CA ARG A 2 6.59 -12.29 -14.61
C ARG A 2 6.23 -10.84 -14.21
N LEU A 3 6.19 -9.93 -15.19
CA LEU A 3 5.76 -8.53 -15.01
C LEU A 3 4.31 -8.26 -15.51
N GLN A 4 3.60 -9.30 -15.96
CA GLN A 4 2.35 -9.17 -16.72
C GLN A 4 1.12 -8.67 -15.89
N GLY A 5 1.26 -8.46 -14.58
CA GLY A 5 0.12 -8.11 -13.70
C GLY A 5 -0.11 -6.62 -13.45
N ALA A 6 0.76 -5.73 -13.92
CA ALA A 6 0.75 -4.32 -13.49
C ALA A 6 -0.34 -3.44 -14.15
N THR A 7 -1.09 -3.95 -15.14
CA THR A 7 -1.88 -3.08 -16.03
C THR A 7 -3.40 -3.13 -15.81
N THR A 8 -3.91 -3.80 -14.77
CA THR A 8 -5.35 -3.70 -14.45
C THR A 8 -5.64 -2.38 -13.71
N ARG A 9 -5.83 -1.30 -14.45
CA ARG A 9 -6.42 -0.05 -13.92
C ARG A 9 -7.86 -0.34 -13.52
N SER A 10 -8.08 -0.68 -12.25
CA SER A 10 -9.42 -0.76 -11.68
C SER A 10 -10.02 0.64 -11.69
N GLY A 11 -10.94 0.92 -12.62
CA GLY A 11 -11.72 2.15 -12.62
C GLY A 11 -12.49 2.31 -11.31
N ALA A 12 -12.76 3.55 -10.91
CA ALA A 12 -13.64 3.81 -9.76
C ALA A 12 -15.01 3.19 -10.05
N GLY A 13 -15.40 2.19 -9.27
CA GLY A 13 -16.72 1.58 -9.38
C GLY A 13 -17.83 2.57 -8.95
N PRO A 14 -19.08 2.36 -9.39
CA PRO A 14 -20.20 3.19 -8.94
C PRO A 14 -20.27 3.22 -7.42
N GLY A 15 -20.32 4.42 -6.82
CA GLY A 15 -20.40 4.61 -5.37
C GLY A 15 -19.06 4.63 -4.62
N GLN A 16 -17.91 4.49 -5.30
CA GLN A 16 -16.61 4.58 -4.63
C GLN A 16 -16.23 6.04 -4.31
N ARG A 17 -15.90 6.32 -3.04
CA ARG A 17 -15.44 7.67 -2.63
C ARG A 17 -14.10 8.00 -3.30
N PRO A 18 -13.88 9.24 -3.78
CA PRO A 18 -12.61 9.62 -4.41
C PRO A 18 -11.37 9.40 -3.52
N GLY A 19 -11.52 9.51 -2.20
CA GLY A 19 -10.44 9.20 -1.23
C GLY A 19 -10.07 7.72 -1.21
N GLU A 20 -11.06 6.83 -1.19
CA GLU A 20 -10.85 5.37 -1.22
C GLU A 20 -10.24 4.90 -2.53
N HIS A 21 -10.69 5.47 -3.65
CA HIS A 21 -10.12 5.18 -4.96
C HIS A 21 -8.63 5.56 -5.00
N ARG A 22 -8.29 6.78 -4.57
CA ARG A 22 -6.90 7.26 -4.49
C ARG A 22 -6.04 6.39 -3.57
N ALA A 23 -6.56 6.00 -2.41
CA ALA A 23 -5.86 5.12 -1.46
C ALA A 23 -5.57 3.73 -2.07
N ARG A 24 -6.55 3.16 -2.77
CA ARG A 24 -6.39 1.86 -3.45
C ARG A 24 -5.38 1.93 -4.59
N ALA A 25 -5.42 3.00 -5.37
CA ALA A 25 -4.45 3.23 -6.44
C ALA A 25 -3.02 3.43 -5.89
N ALA A 26 -2.86 4.15 -4.78
CA ALA A 26 -1.57 4.32 -4.12
C ALA A 26 -1.00 2.98 -3.60
N LEU A 27 -1.84 2.16 -2.95
CA LEU A 27 -1.45 0.83 -2.49
C LEU A 27 -1.03 -0.08 -3.65
N ALA A 28 -1.77 -0.05 -4.77
CA ALA A 28 -1.43 -0.84 -5.95
C ALA A 28 -0.09 -0.43 -6.55
N ARG A 29 0.22 0.88 -6.60
CA ARG A 29 1.53 1.38 -7.05
C ARG A 29 2.64 0.89 -6.13
N HIS A 30 2.52 1.07 -4.81
CA HIS A 30 3.53 0.61 -3.86
C HIS A 30 3.77 -0.91 -3.93
N ALA A 31 2.71 -1.71 -4.12
CA ALA A 31 2.85 -3.15 -4.29
C ALA A 31 3.58 -3.52 -5.60
N ALA A 32 3.40 -2.74 -6.67
CA ALA A 32 4.16 -2.92 -7.91
C ALA A 32 5.63 -2.55 -7.72
N ASP A 33 5.92 -1.41 -7.10
CA ASP A 33 7.30 -0.94 -6.83
C ASP A 33 8.07 -1.96 -5.99
N VAL A 34 7.44 -2.52 -4.95
CA VAL A 34 8.07 -3.55 -4.11
C VAL A 34 8.40 -4.81 -4.88
N ARG A 35 7.54 -5.26 -5.82
CA ARG A 35 7.86 -6.43 -6.66
C ARG A 35 9.07 -6.16 -7.56
N VAL A 36 9.20 -4.95 -8.07
CA VAL A 36 10.38 -4.54 -8.85
C VAL A 36 11.62 -4.53 -7.96
N LEU A 37 11.53 -4.00 -6.74
CA LEU A 37 12.64 -4.00 -5.78
C LEU A 37 13.04 -5.43 -5.37
N GLU A 38 12.08 -6.32 -5.12
CA GLU A 38 12.33 -7.73 -4.83
C GLU A 38 13.05 -8.42 -6.00
N GLN A 39 12.69 -8.11 -7.24
CA GLN A 39 13.37 -8.60 -8.45
C GLN A 39 14.76 -8.00 -8.64
N ALA A 40 14.94 -6.72 -8.33
CA ALA A 40 16.23 -6.03 -8.50
C ALA A 40 17.23 -6.45 -7.41
N ALA A 41 16.75 -6.70 -6.20
CA ALA A 41 17.55 -7.11 -5.05
C ALA A 41 17.76 -8.63 -4.97
N GLU A 42 17.60 -9.37 -6.08
CA GLU A 42 17.60 -10.84 -6.15
C GLU A 42 18.96 -11.43 -5.74
N ILE A 43 19.22 -11.41 -4.44
CA ILE A 43 20.35 -12.01 -3.75
C ILE A 43 19.85 -13.30 -3.14
N ARG A 44 20.53 -14.41 -3.46
CA ARG A 44 20.22 -15.72 -2.88
C ARG A 44 20.17 -15.64 -1.35
N SER A 45 19.11 -16.19 -0.78
CA SER A 45 18.86 -16.28 0.67
C SER A 45 18.65 -14.94 1.40
N GLN A 46 18.41 -13.83 0.68
CA GLN A 46 17.97 -12.58 1.30
C GLN A 46 16.55 -12.24 0.84
N ARG A 47 15.74 -11.72 1.77
CA ARG A 47 14.37 -11.29 1.49
C ARG A 47 14.20 -9.84 1.89
N LEU A 48 13.63 -9.05 0.98
CA LEU A 48 13.26 -7.67 1.28
C LEU A 48 12.17 -7.65 2.36
N HIS A 49 12.41 -6.90 3.44
CA HIS A 49 11.46 -6.77 4.54
C HIS A 49 10.51 -5.58 4.31
N THR A 50 9.21 -5.87 4.17
CA THR A 50 8.17 -4.87 3.86
C THR A 50 7.00 -4.92 4.85
N PRO A 51 7.24 -4.69 6.16
CA PRO A 51 6.26 -4.96 7.23
C PRO A 51 4.98 -4.11 7.09
N PHE A 52 5.07 -2.89 6.56
CA PHE A 52 3.92 -2.01 6.37
C PHE A 52 2.99 -2.42 5.23
N LEU A 53 3.40 -3.38 4.39
CA LEU A 53 2.55 -3.96 3.34
C LEU A 53 1.91 -5.28 3.77
N ASP A 54 2.07 -5.68 5.03
CA ASP A 54 1.36 -6.85 5.56
C ASP A 54 -0.16 -6.63 5.53
N ASN A 55 -0.89 -7.73 5.28
CA ASN A 55 -2.34 -7.69 5.16
C ASN A 55 -3.03 -7.19 6.44
N GLN A 56 -2.50 -7.49 7.63
CA GLN A 56 -3.05 -7.00 8.89
C GLN A 56 -2.84 -5.49 9.02
N VAL A 57 -1.64 -4.99 8.68
CA VAL A 57 -1.36 -3.55 8.71
C VAL A 57 -2.24 -2.80 7.71
N VAL A 58 -2.38 -3.31 6.48
CA VAL A 58 -3.26 -2.72 5.46
C VAL A 58 -4.72 -2.71 5.90
N ARG A 59 -5.20 -3.77 6.56
CA ARG A 59 -6.56 -3.84 7.12
C ARG A 59 -6.74 -2.85 8.27
N ALA A 60 -5.80 -2.77 9.21
CA ALA A 60 -5.83 -1.82 10.31
C ALA A 60 -5.89 -0.37 9.79
N CYS A 61 -5.09 -0.03 8.79
CA CYS A 61 -5.11 1.29 8.16
C CYS A 61 -6.47 1.65 7.53
N ARG A 62 -7.25 0.66 7.08
CA ARG A 62 -8.60 0.88 6.53
C ARG A 62 -9.63 1.19 7.61
N ALA A 63 -9.45 0.66 8.82
CA ALA A 63 -10.31 0.89 9.97
C ALA A 63 -10.07 2.28 10.63
N LEU A 64 -8.94 2.93 10.34
CA LEU A 64 -8.66 4.27 10.85
C LEU A 64 -9.65 5.32 10.30
N PRO A 65 -10.06 6.30 11.13
CA PRO A 65 -10.86 7.43 10.70
C PRO A 65 -10.26 8.17 9.50
N GLU A 66 -11.11 8.56 8.54
CA GLU A 66 -10.68 9.25 7.32
C GLU A 66 -9.98 10.60 7.62
N ALA A 67 -10.41 11.30 8.68
CA ALA A 67 -9.80 12.55 9.13
C ALA A 67 -8.30 12.41 9.45
N LEU A 68 -7.88 11.27 10.03
CA LEU A 68 -6.47 11.02 10.36
C LEU A 68 -5.60 10.79 9.12
N ARG A 69 -6.20 10.46 7.96
CA ARG A 69 -5.44 10.23 6.72
C ARG A 69 -4.97 11.52 6.06
N VAL A 70 -5.69 12.62 6.30
CA VAL A 70 -5.37 13.95 5.76
C VAL A 70 -4.69 14.86 6.76
N GLN A 71 -4.74 14.51 8.06
CA GLN A 71 -4.09 15.28 9.12
C GLN A 71 -2.56 15.14 9.05
N PRO A 72 -1.81 16.26 8.88
CA PRO A 72 -0.36 16.23 8.92
C PRO A 72 0.17 15.65 10.24
N GLY A 73 1.19 14.80 10.18
CA GLY A 73 1.81 14.19 11.36
C GLY A 73 1.05 13.03 12.01
N ALA A 74 -0.23 12.81 11.68
CA ALA A 74 -1.06 11.75 12.27
C ALA A 74 -0.47 10.36 12.07
N ARG A 75 0.10 10.07 10.89
CA ARG A 75 0.78 8.79 10.62
C ARG A 75 1.87 8.50 11.64
N ALA A 76 2.75 9.46 11.90
CA ALA A 76 3.86 9.28 12.82
C ALA A 76 3.37 9.17 14.27
N ALA A 77 2.30 9.88 14.63
CA ALA A 77 1.67 9.75 15.94
C ALA A 77 1.13 8.33 16.16
N ILE A 78 0.35 7.79 15.21
CA ILE A 78 -0.22 6.44 15.27
C ILE A 78 0.87 5.36 15.33
N LEU A 79 1.94 5.51 14.53
CA LEU A 79 3.05 4.54 14.54
C LEU A 79 3.89 4.57 15.82
N ARG A 80 3.81 5.63 16.63
CA ARG A 80 4.49 5.72 17.94
C ARG A 80 3.65 5.19 19.11
N THR A 81 2.35 4.97 18.91
CA THR A 81 1.48 4.42 19.95
C THR A 81 1.49 2.89 20.01
N VAL A 82 2.17 2.25 19.06
CA VAL A 82 2.39 0.80 18.96
C VAL A 82 3.85 0.48 19.23
#